data_AF-A0A2P0B272-F1
#
_entry.id   AF-A0A2P0B272-F1
#
_cell.length_a   1.000
_cell.length_b   1.000
_cell.length_c   1.000
_cell.angle_alpha   90.00
_cell.angle_beta   90.00
_cell.angle_gamma   90.00
#
_symmetry.space_group_name_H-M   'P 1'
#
loop_
_entity.id
_entity.type
_entity.pdbx_description
1 polymer ?
#
loop_
_entity_poly.entity_id
_entity_poly.type
_entity_poly.pdbx_seq_one_letter_code
_entity_poly.pdbx_strand_id
1 'polypeptide(L)'
;MPVDECAQEVRLVKDRLAWALGHPAVSDWVKRGLASARQRDPVEVLNDLELMTHVVRQWASADADAKRAETMRAESLPQGEQTLHGWSQ
;
A
#
# COMPACT_ATOMS: atom_id res chain seq x y z
N MET A 1 8.90 -5.97 34.52
CA MET A 1 7.79 -6.56 33.76
C MET A 1 7.69 -8.03 34.12
N PRO A 2 6.56 -8.52 34.66
CA PRO A 2 6.38 -9.94 34.93
C PRO A 2 6.41 -10.73 33.60
N VAL A 3 7.13 -11.86 33.58
CA VAL A 3 7.41 -12.67 32.39
C VAL A 3 6.15 -13.19 31.67
N ASP A 4 5.05 -13.32 32.40
CA ASP A 4 3.77 -13.83 31.89
C ASP A 4 3.05 -12.83 30.98
N GLU A 5 3.24 -11.53 31.21
CA GLU A 5 2.63 -10.45 30.42
C GLU A 5 3.27 -10.37 29.02
N CYS A 6 4.60 -10.45 28.95
CA CYS A 6 5.35 -10.49 27.69
C CYS A 6 4.99 -11.72 26.84
N ALA A 7 4.83 -12.89 27.47
CA ALA A 7 4.43 -14.10 26.76
C ALA A 7 3.00 -14.00 26.20
N GLN A 8 2.09 -13.34 26.93
CA GLN A 8 0.73 -13.10 26.47
C GLN A 8 0.69 -12.13 25.28
N GLU A 9 1.48 -11.05 25.34
CA GLU A 9 1.60 -10.07 24.25
C GLU A 9 2.13 -10.72 22.96
N VAL A 10 3.18 -11.52 23.06
CA VAL A 10 3.75 -12.25 21.90
C VAL A 10 2.72 -13.19 21.27
N ARG A 11 1.91 -13.87 22.09
CA ARG A 11 0.83 -14.75 21.60
C ARG A 11 -0.25 -13.97 20.86
N LEU A 12 -0.73 -12.86 21.43
CA LEU A 12 -1.75 -12.01 20.80
C LEU A 12 -1.29 -11.47 19.43
N VAL A 13 -0.01 -11.10 19.32
CA VAL A 13 0.56 -10.62 18.05
C VAL A 13 0.65 -11.75 17.01
N LYS A 14 1.03 -12.97 17.42
CA LYS A 14 1.04 -14.15 16.54
C LYS A 14 -0.37 -14.51 16.03
N ASP A 15 -1.40 -14.36 16.86
CA ASP A 15 -2.79 -14.61 16.47
C ASP A 15 -3.27 -13.60 15.41
N ARG A 16 -2.88 -12.32 15.53
CA ARG A 16 -3.16 -11.29 14.51
C ARG A 16 -2.49 -11.61 13.17
N LEU A 17 -1.25 -12.10 13.21
CA LEU A 17 -0.53 -12.52 12.01
C LEU A 17 -1.22 -13.71 11.32
N ALA A 18 -1.66 -14.70 12.11
CA ALA A 18 -2.41 -15.85 11.59
C ALA A 18 -3.75 -15.44 10.98
N TRP A 19 -4.48 -14.52 11.63
CA TRP A 19 -5.71 -13.95 11.08
C TRP A 19 -5.47 -13.27 9.72
N ALA A 20 -4.43 -12.43 9.61
CA ALA A 20 -4.13 -11.70 8.38
C ALA A 20 -3.78 -12.64 7.21
N LEU A 21 -3.09 -13.76 7.49
CA LEU A 21 -2.77 -14.78 6.49
C LEU A 21 -4.02 -15.52 5.98
N GLY A 22 -5.01 -15.75 6.85
CA GLY A 22 -6.26 -16.42 6.50
C GLY A 22 -7.32 -15.50 5.89
N HIS A 23 -7.17 -14.18 5.97
CA HIS A 23 -8.23 -13.24 5.61
C HIS A 23 -8.38 -13.09 4.08
N PRO A 24 -9.59 -13.23 3.52
CA PRO A 24 -9.80 -13.21 2.07
C PRO A 24 -9.54 -11.83 1.44
N ALA A 25 -9.75 -10.74 2.17
CA ALA A 25 -9.49 -9.38 1.68
C ALA A 25 -8.01 -8.97 1.69
N VAL A 26 -7.12 -9.78 2.29
CA VAL A 26 -5.68 -9.50 2.27
C VAL A 26 -5.11 -10.04 0.96
N SER A 27 -4.43 -9.19 0.20
CA SER A 27 -3.87 -9.56 -1.09
C SER A 27 -2.78 -10.62 -0.97
N ASP A 28 -2.61 -11.43 -2.01
CA ASP A 28 -1.58 -12.48 -2.02
C ASP A 28 -0.16 -11.94 -1.88
N TRP A 29 0.08 -10.72 -2.39
CA TRP A 29 1.36 -10.03 -2.20
C TRP A 29 1.64 -9.76 -0.72
N VAL A 30 0.66 -9.25 0.02
CA VAL A 30 0.79 -9.03 1.47
C VAL A 30 0.93 -10.36 2.22
N LYS A 31 0.12 -11.38 1.87
CA LYS A 31 0.21 -12.71 2.51
C LYS A 31 1.59 -13.33 2.37
N ARG A 32 2.21 -13.24 1.20
CA ARG A 32 3.60 -13.71 0.99
C ARG A 32 4.61 -12.94 1.85
N GLY A 33 4.47 -11.62 1.94
CA GLY A 33 5.31 -10.79 2.82
C GLY A 33 5.19 -11.20 4.29
N LEU A 34 3.96 -11.37 4.79
CA LEU A 34 3.68 -11.80 6.16
C LEU A 34 4.20 -13.22 6.45
N ALA A 35 4.03 -14.16 5.52
CA ALA A 35 4.52 -15.53 5.66
C ALA A 35 6.05 -15.62 5.68
N SER A 36 6.72 -14.75 4.92
CA SER A 36 8.18 -14.60 4.89
C SER A 36 8.70 -13.97 6.19
N ALA A 37 8.09 -12.86 6.63
CA ALA A 37 8.48 -12.15 7.86
C ALA A 37 8.38 -13.05 9.11
N ARG A 38 7.42 -13.98 9.16
CA ARG A 38 7.26 -14.94 10.26
C ARG A 38 8.49 -15.83 10.50
N GLN A 39 9.35 -16.00 9.49
CA GLN A 39 10.50 -16.90 9.52
C GLN A 39 11.83 -16.16 9.73
N ARG A 40 11.80 -14.83 9.90
CA ARG A 40 12.99 -13.98 10.01
C ARG A 40 13.19 -13.46 11.43
N ASP A 41 14.38 -12.95 11.68
CA ASP A 41 14.67 -12.23 12.92
C ASP A 41 13.78 -10.97 13.03
N PRO A 42 13.12 -10.74 14.18
CA PRO A 42 12.24 -9.58 14.35
C PRO A 42 12.91 -8.22 14.14
N VAL A 43 14.20 -8.08 14.46
CA VAL A 43 14.95 -6.83 14.25
C VAL A 43 15.16 -6.56 12.76
N GLU A 44 15.51 -7.59 11.98
CA GLU A 44 15.61 -7.46 10.53
C GLU A 44 14.27 -7.10 9.89
N VAL A 45 13.18 -7.73 10.35
CA VAL A 45 11.82 -7.43 9.88
C VAL A 45 11.44 -5.97 10.18
N LEU A 46 11.78 -5.44 11.36
CA LEU A 46 11.50 -4.05 11.71
C LEU A 46 12.27 -3.07 10.81
N ASN A 47 13.54 -3.35 10.52
CA ASN A 47 14.35 -2.54 9.61
C ASN A 47 13.78 -2.58 8.17
N ASP A 48 13.41 -3.76 7.68
CA ASP A 48 12.80 -3.91 6.35
C ASP A 48 11.46 -3.14 6.27
N LEU A 49 10.65 -3.16 7.32
CA LEU A 49 9.36 -2.43 7.37
C LEU A 49 9.55 -0.91 7.37
N GLU A 50 10.57 -0.41 8.06
CA GLU A 50 10.95 1.00 8.01
C GLU A 50 11.36 1.39 6.58
N LEU A 51 12.22 0.59 5.94
CA LEU A 51 12.61 0.81 4.55
C LEU A 51 11.42 0.77 3.59
N MET A 52 10.51 -0.20 3.74
CA MET A 52 9.29 -0.28 2.93
C MET A 52 8.40 0.95 3.10
N THR A 53 8.34 1.52 4.31
CA THR A 53 7.62 2.75 4.59
C THR A 53 8.25 3.96 3.91
N HIS A 54 9.57 4.00 3.79
CA HIS A 54 10.25 5.08 3.06
C HIS A 54 10.23 4.90 1.54
N VAL A 55 10.30 3.67 1.04
CA VAL A 55 10.41 3.42 -0.41
C VAL A 55 9.03 3.17 -1.02
N VAL A 56 8.37 2.08 -0.62
CA VAL A 56 7.15 1.60 -1.28
C VAL A 56 5.98 2.54 -1.03
N ARG A 57 5.79 2.99 0.21
CA ARG A 57 4.68 3.91 0.53
C ARG A 57 4.86 5.26 -0.17
N GLN A 58 6.07 5.82 -0.19
CA GLN A 58 6.31 7.12 -0.86
C GLN A 58 6.08 7.02 -2.36
N TRP A 59 6.63 6.00 -3.01
CA TRP A 59 6.40 5.75 -4.43
C TRP A 59 4.90 5.58 -4.74
N ALA A 60 4.21 4.69 -4.01
CA ALA A 60 2.80 4.42 -4.27
C ALA A 60 1.90 5.64 -4.03
N SER A 61 2.23 6.48 -3.04
CA SER A 61 1.48 7.72 -2.77
C SER A 61 1.66 8.71 -3.91
N ALA A 62 2.91 8.94 -4.34
CA ALA A 62 3.21 9.86 -5.44
C ALA A 62 2.55 9.42 -6.76
N ASP A 63 2.61 8.14 -7.08
CA ASP A 63 1.96 7.58 -8.28
C ASP A 63 0.43 7.70 -8.23
N ALA A 64 -0.18 7.46 -7.05
CA ALA A 64 -1.62 7.63 -6.87
C ALA A 64 -2.05 9.10 -7.03
N ASP A 65 -1.28 10.05 -6.51
CA ASP A 65 -1.58 11.48 -6.64
C ASP A 65 -1.39 11.97 -8.08
N ALA A 66 -0.36 11.50 -8.78
CA ALA A 66 -0.16 11.77 -10.20
C ALA A 66 -1.38 11.31 -11.02
N LYS A 67 -1.83 10.07 -10.81
CA LYS A 67 -3.01 9.51 -11.50
C LYS A 67 -4.28 10.32 -11.22
N ARG A 68 -4.50 10.74 -9.98
CA ARG A 68 -5.66 11.60 -9.64
C ARG A 68 -5.59 12.95 -10.33
N ALA A 69 -4.42 13.58 -10.38
CA ALA A 69 -4.22 14.85 -11.07
C ALA A 69 -4.45 14.73 -12.58
N GLU A 70 -4.03 13.62 -13.20
CA GLU A 70 -4.33 13.31 -14.60
C GLU A 70 -5.83 13.17 -14.85
N THR A 71 -6.54 12.43 -13.99
CA THR A 71 -8.01 12.30 -14.09
C THR A 71 -8.70 13.66 -13.96
N MET A 72 -8.34 14.48 -12.97
CA MET A 72 -8.92 15.83 -12.80
C MET A 72 -8.66 16.74 -14.00
N ARG A 73 -7.47 16.68 -14.61
CA ARG A 73 -7.15 17.43 -15.83
C ARG A 73 -7.99 16.97 -17.01
N ALA A 74 -8.15 15.65 -17.19
CA ALA A 74 -8.97 15.08 -18.26
C ALA A 74 -10.45 15.47 -18.13
N GLU A 75 -10.96 15.55 -16.90
CA GLU A 75 -12.35 15.96 -16.60
C GLU A 75 -12.56 17.49 -16.68
N SER A 76 -11.52 18.29 -16.49
CA SER A 76 -11.59 19.77 -16.53
C SER A 76 -11.43 20.36 -17.94
N LEU A 77 -11.08 19.56 -18.95
CA LEU A 77 -11.04 20.01 -20.34
C LEU A 77 -12.48 20.16 -20.85
N PRO A 78 -12.90 21.34 -21.33
CA PRO A 78 -14.25 21.52 -21.84
C PRO A 78 -14.49 20.59 -23.05
N GLN A 79 -15.57 19.80 -23.00
CA GLN A 79 -16.14 19.16 -24.19
C GLN A 79 -16.80 20.22 -25.09
N GLY A 80 -15.99 21.06 -25.69
CA GLY A 80 -16.36 22.10 -26.65
C GLY A 80 -15.05 22.73 -27.09
N GLU A 81 -14.64 22.65 -28.35
CA GLU A 81 -15.43 23.03 -29.52
C GLU A 81 -15.39 21.95 -30.62
N GLN A 82 -16.56 21.37 -30.85
CA GLN A 82 -16.98 21.06 -32.21
C GLN A 82 -17.18 22.39 -32.95
N THR A 83 -16.78 22.43 -34.23
CA THR A 83 -17.05 23.50 -35.22
C THR A 83 -16.31 24.81 -34.91
N LEU A 84 -15.47 25.33 -35.79
CA LEU A 84 -15.94 26.01 -37.00
C LEU A 84 -14.97 25.82 -38.16
N HIS A 85 -15.56 25.29 -39.23
CA HIS A 85 -15.13 25.42 -40.60
C HIS A 85 -14.79 26.86 -40.98
N GLY A 86 -13.73 27.02 -41.78
CA GLY A 86 -13.50 28.19 -42.61
C GLY A 86 -12.34 29.06 -42.13
N TRP A 87 -11.36 29.45 -42.94
CA TRP A 87 -11.35 29.57 -44.38
C TRP A 87 -9.98 29.21 -44.95
N SER A 88 -10.03 28.45 -46.05
CA SER A 88 -9.02 28.43 -47.09
C SER A 88 -9.18 29.69 -47.93
N GLN A 89 -8.06 30.33 -48.29
CA GLN A 89 -7.66 30.87 -49.61
C GLN A 89 -6.49 31.85 -49.38
#